data_AF-A0A1E4JXT2-F1
#
_entry.id   AF-A0A1E4JXT2-F1
#
_cell.length_a   1.000
_cell.length_b   1.000
_cell.length_c   1.000
_cell.angle_alpha   90.00
_cell.angle_beta   90.00
_cell.angle_gamma   90.00
#
_symmetry.space_group_name_H-M   'P 1'
#
loop_
_entity.id
_entity.type
_entity.pdbx_description
1 polymer ?
#
loop_
_entity_poly.entity_id
_entity_poly.type
_entity_poly.pdbx_seq_one_letter_code
_entity_poly.pdbx_strand_id
1 'polypeptide(L)'
;MDQSLLMQLASYVMPLLIIGAVTVLLGKTGSPWLVAALAFEVLMLLCRLAMHFGASSLLGSPLFMAVWNLFGLLFGVCLLGFAVTWQPSARRNSP
;
A
#
# COMPACT_ATOMS: atom_id res chain seq x y z
N MET A 1 -21.84 17.17 9.03
CA MET A 1 -21.07 16.00 8.53
C MET A 1 -19.86 15.88 9.41
N ASP A 2 -19.90 14.90 10.31
CA ASP A 2 -18.93 14.76 11.40
C ASP A 2 -17.56 14.36 10.86
N GLN A 3 -16.52 15.05 11.33
CA GLN A 3 -15.11 14.81 11.00
C GLN A 3 -14.70 13.34 11.16
N SER A 4 -15.35 12.62 12.09
CA SER A 4 -15.16 11.19 12.35
C SER A 4 -15.55 10.30 11.17
N LEU A 5 -16.61 10.63 10.44
CA LEU A 5 -17.11 9.86 9.30
C LEU A 5 -16.18 10.00 8.09
N LEU A 6 -15.70 11.22 7.82
CA LEU A 6 -14.69 11.47 6.78
C LEU A 6 -13.38 10.73 7.06
N MET A 7 -12.96 10.69 8.32
CA MET A 7 -11.72 10.04 8.73
C MET A 7 -11.81 8.50 8.67
N GLN A 8 -12.98 7.93 8.99
CA GLN A 8 -13.26 6.50 8.78
C GLN A 8 -13.38 6.15 7.30
N LEU A 9 -14.02 6.99 6.48
CA LEU A 9 -14.06 6.78 5.03
C LEU A 9 -12.66 6.86 4.42
N ALA A 10 -11.88 7.88 4.78
CA ALA A 10 -10.51 8.05 4.29
C ALA A 10 -9.61 6.85 4.64
N SER A 11 -9.81 6.22 5.81
CA SER A 11 -9.00 5.08 6.25
C SER A 11 -9.26 3.79 5.45
N TYR A 12 -10.41 3.65 4.77
CA TYR A 12 -10.68 2.53 3.87
C TYR A 12 -10.53 2.90 2.39
N VAL A 13 -10.84 4.14 2.03
CA VAL A 13 -10.80 4.61 0.64
C VAL A 13 -9.37 4.76 0.14
N MET A 14 -8.45 5.30 0.96
CA MET A 14 -7.05 5.46 0.56
C MET A 14 -6.36 4.15 0.17
N PRO A 15 -6.39 3.07 0.98
CA PRO A 15 -5.75 1.82 0.60
C PRO A 15 -6.41 1.18 -0.64
N LEU A 16 -7.73 1.32 -0.81
CA LEU A 16 -8.41 0.86 -2.03
C LEU A 16 -7.93 1.62 -3.28
N LEU A 17 -7.75 2.94 -3.18
CA LEU A 17 -7.20 3.75 -4.26
C LEU A 17 -5.76 3.36 -4.59
N ILE A 18 -4.95 3.09 -3.57
CA ILE A 18 -3.56 2.64 -3.73
C ILE A 18 -3.53 1.29 -4.46
N ILE A 19 -4.33 0.31 -4.02
CA ILE A 19 -4.45 -0.98 -4.71
C ILE A 19 -4.87 -0.79 -6.16
N GLY A 20 -5.89 0.04 -6.42
CA GLY A 20 -6.34 0.34 -7.76
C GLY A 20 -5.24 0.92 -8.64
N ALA A 21 -4.51 1.92 -8.12
CA ALA A 21 -3.41 2.56 -8.82
C ALA A 21 -2.25 1.59 -9.12
N VAL A 22 -1.83 0.79 -8.12
CA VAL A 22 -0.76 -0.21 -8.26
C VAL A 22 -1.17 -1.31 -9.24
N THR A 23 -2.43 -1.75 -9.23
CA THR A 23 -2.95 -2.75 -10.17
C THR A 23 -2.95 -2.22 -11.61
N VAL A 24 -3.36 -0.97 -11.82
CA VAL A 24 -3.32 -0.31 -13.14
C VAL A 24 -1.88 -0.16 -13.63
N LEU A 25 -0.96 0.25 -12.74
CA LEU A 25 0.47 0.34 -13.03
C LEU A 25 1.07 -1.03 -13.36
N LEU A 26 0.66 -2.07 -12.63
CA LEU A 26 1.11 -3.43 -12.85
C LEU A 26 0.65 -3.94 -14.23
N GLY A 27 -0.60 -3.69 -14.62
CA GLY A 27 -1.11 -4.04 -15.94
C GLY A 27 -0.36 -3.37 -17.10
N LYS A 28 0.23 -2.20 -16.86
CA LYS A 28 1.01 -1.46 -17.89
C LYS A 28 2.49 -1.81 -17.91
N THR A 29 3.06 -2.23 -16.79
CA THR A 29 4.53 -2.35 -16.65
C THR A 29 5.01 -3.77 -16.37
N GLY A 30 4.14 -4.66 -15.86
CA GLY A 30 4.49 -6.03 -15.49
C GLY A 30 5.57 -6.14 -14.41
N SER A 31 5.85 -5.06 -13.67
CA SER A 31 7.00 -5.02 -12.76
C SER A 31 6.81 -5.91 -11.53
N PRO A 32 7.77 -6.79 -11.19
CA PRO A 32 7.68 -7.65 -10.00
C PRO A 32 7.66 -6.84 -8.70
N TRP A 33 8.22 -5.62 -8.71
CA TRP A 33 8.18 -4.70 -7.57
C TRP A 33 6.75 -4.27 -7.22
N LEU A 34 5.89 -4.08 -8.22
CA LEU A 34 4.49 -3.73 -8.01
C LEU A 34 3.68 -4.92 -7.48
N VAL A 35 4.03 -6.15 -7.86
CA VAL A 35 3.42 -7.37 -7.30
C VAL A 35 3.74 -7.48 -5.80
N ALA A 36 5.00 -7.26 -5.42
CA ALA A 36 5.42 -7.24 -4.02
C ALA A 36 4.72 -6.11 -3.23
N ALA A 37 4.66 -4.90 -3.80
CA ALA A 37 3.93 -3.78 -3.20
C ALA A 37 2.44 -4.12 -3.00
N LEU A 38 1.79 -4.71 -4.00
CA LEU A 38 0.38 -5.11 -3.90
C LEU A 38 0.17 -6.15 -2.79
N ALA A 39 1.07 -7.12 -2.65
CA ALA A 39 0.99 -8.13 -1.60
C ALA A 39 1.08 -7.51 -0.20
N PHE A 40 1.99 -6.57 0.03
CA PHE A 40 2.10 -5.87 1.31
C PHE A 40 0.88 -5.00 1.62
N GLU A 41 0.33 -4.31 0.61
CA GLU A 41 -0.88 -3.50 0.78
C GLU A 41 -2.09 -4.37 1.13
N VAL A 42 -2.25 -5.52 0.48
CA VAL A 42 -3.31 -6.49 0.80
C VAL A 42 -3.16 -7.03 2.22
N LEU A 43 -1.94 -7.37 2.66
CA LEU A 43 -1.69 -7.81 4.03
C LEU A 43 -2.05 -6.73 5.06
N MET A 44 -1.68 -5.47 4.81
CA MET A 44 -2.10 -4.35 5.67
C MET A 44 -3.62 -4.20 5.68
N LEU A 45 -4.30 -4.32 4.54
CA LEU A 45 -5.77 -4.29 4.47
C LEU A 45 -6.43 -5.42 5.26
N LEU A 46 -5.90 -6.64 5.19
CA LEU A 46 -6.37 -7.77 5.99
C LEU A 46 -6.19 -7.50 7.50
N CYS A 47 -5.04 -6.95 7.90
CA CYS A 47 -4.82 -6.56 9.28
C CYS A 47 -5.78 -5.43 9.72
N ARG A 48 -6.10 -4.46 8.84
CA ARG A 48 -7.12 -3.42 9.09
C ARG A 48 -8.51 -4.01 9.26
N LEU A 49 -8.86 -4.98 8.41
CA LEU A 49 -10.13 -5.69 8.46
C LEU A 49 -10.24 -6.50 9.77
N ALA A 50 -9.17 -7.20 10.17
CA ALA A 50 -9.12 -7.94 11.44
C ALA A 50 -9.33 -7.01 12.65
N MET A 51 -8.74 -5.81 12.63
CA MET A 51 -8.97 -4.80 13.67
C MET A 51 -10.44 -4.31 13.70
N HIS A 52 -11.07 -4.16 12.54
CA HIS A 52 -12.49 -3.78 12.44
C HIS A 52 -13.41 -4.84 13.05
N PHE A 53 -13.10 -6.13 12.87
CA PHE A 53 -13.88 -7.26 13.40
C PHE A 53 -13.65 -7.56 14.90
N GLY A 54 -13.02 -6.65 15.65
CA GLY A 54 -12.92 -6.75 17.12
C GLY A 54 -11.54 -7.16 17.64
N ALA A 55 -10.54 -7.28 16.78
CA ALA A 55 -9.14 -7.48 17.18
C ALA A 55 -8.47 -6.16 17.62
N SER A 56 -9.23 -5.24 18.22
CA SER A 56 -8.76 -3.92 18.65
C SER A 56 -7.75 -3.98 19.80
N SER A 57 -7.67 -5.11 20.50
CA SER A 57 -6.61 -5.41 21.49
C SER A 57 -5.21 -5.51 20.86
N LEU A 58 -5.08 -5.77 19.55
CA LEU A 58 -3.78 -5.78 18.86
C LEU A 58 -3.16 -4.39 18.70
N LEU A 59 -3.98 -3.32 18.67
CA LEU A 59 -3.47 -1.94 18.57
C LEU A 59 -2.67 -1.49 19.81
N GLY A 60 -2.92 -2.12 20.96
CA GLY A 60 -2.15 -1.88 22.17
C GLY A 60 -0.80 -2.62 22.21
N SER A 61 -0.56 -3.55 21.26
CA SER A 61 0.67 -4.33 21.21
C SER A 61 1.77 -3.56 20.45
N PRO A 62 2.91 -3.23 21.09
CA PRO A 62 4.00 -2.55 20.41
C PRO A 62 4.59 -3.40 19.27
N LEU A 63 4.51 -4.72 19.39
CA LEU A 63 5.00 -5.66 18.38
C LEU A 63 4.12 -5.62 17.11
N PHE A 64 2.80 -5.55 17.28
CA PHE A 64 1.88 -5.40 16.15
C PHE A 64 2.10 -4.07 15.43
N MET A 65 2.27 -2.97 16.17
CA MET A 65 2.54 -1.65 15.58
C MET A 65 3.89 -1.61 14.85
N ALA A 66 4.92 -2.29 15.37
CA ALA A 66 6.21 -2.42 14.69
C ALA A 66 6.09 -3.20 13.38
N VAL A 67 5.39 -4.34 13.39
CA VAL A 67 5.15 -5.16 12.19
C VAL A 67 4.30 -4.41 11.16
N TRP A 68 3.27 -3.70 11.63
CA TRP A 68 2.43 -2.84 10.79
C TRP A 68 3.26 -1.76 10.08
N ASN A 69 4.11 -1.05 10.83
CA ASN A 69 5.00 -0.03 10.27
C ASN A 69 6.05 -0.63 9.32
N LEU A 70 6.56 -1.83 9.62
CA LEU A 70 7.49 -2.54 8.76
C LEU A 70 6.85 -2.88 7.41
N PHE A 71 5.59 -3.33 7.38
CA PHE A 71 4.86 -3.55 6.12
C PHE A 71 4.71 -2.26 5.32
N GLY A 72 4.36 -1.14 5.97
CA GLY A 72 4.30 0.17 5.33
C GLY A 72 5.64 0.59 4.71
N LEU A 73 6.74 0.32 5.43
CA LEU A 73 8.09 0.63 4.96
C LEU A 73 8.49 -0.27 3.77
N LEU A 74 8.22 -1.57 3.84
CA LEU A 74 8.47 -2.52 2.75
C LEU A 74 7.67 -2.16 1.50
N PHE A 75 6.40 -1.77 1.66
CA PHE A 75 5.58 -1.23 0.58
C PHE A 75 6.26 -0.02 -0.09
N GLY A 76 6.71 0.96 0.70
CA GLY A 76 7.45 2.12 0.21
C GLY A 76 8.74 1.75 -0.53
N VAL A 77 9.50 0.78 -0.01
CA VAL A 77 10.72 0.27 -0.66
C VAL A 77 10.41 -0.39 -2.00
N CYS A 78 9.32 -1.16 -2.10
CA CYS A 78 8.89 -1.75 -3.36
C CYS A 78 8.49 -0.68 -4.40
N LEU A 79 7.77 0.36 -3.99
CA LEU A 79 7.44 1.48 -4.87
C LEU A 79 8.69 2.27 -5.30
N LEU A 80 9.65 2.45 -4.40
CA LEU A 80 10.93 3.10 -4.73
C LEU A 80 11.75 2.24 -5.70
N GLY A 81 11.81 0.93 -5.48
CA GLY A 81 12.44 -0.04 -6.38
C GLY A 81 11.79 -0.01 -7.77
N PHE A 82 10.46 0.08 -7.83
CA PHE A 82 9.75 0.33 -9.09
C PHE A 82 10.15 1.66 -9.73
N ALA A 83 10.17 2.76 -8.98
CA ALA A 83 10.52 4.08 -9.50
C ALA A 83 11.96 4.16 -10.05
N VAL A 84 12.90 3.44 -9.43
CA VAL A 84 14.31 3.38 -9.87
C VAL A 84 14.47 2.50 -11.11
N THR A 85 13.75 1.38 -11.16
CA THR A 85 13.89 0.40 -12.27
C THR A 85 13.06 0.76 -13.48
N TRP A 86 11.95 1.49 -13.30
CA TRP A 86 11.09 1.91 -14.37
C TRP A 86 11.57 3.21 -14.99
N GLN A 87 12.18 3.10 -16.18
CA GLN A 87 12.48 4.27 -17.00
C GLN A 87 11.33 4.50 -18.00
N PRO A 88 10.63 5.65 -17.95
CA PRO A 88 9.68 5.99 -19.00
C PRO A 88 10.41 6.02 -20.34
N SER A 89 9.84 5.34 -21.34
CA SER A 89 10.42 5.18 -22.69
C SER A 89 10.80 6.49 -23.39
N ALA A 90 10.38 7.64 -22.86
CA ALA A 90 10.78 8.97 -23.30
C ALA A 90 12.29 9.25 -23.20
N ARG A 91 13.06 8.56 -22.33
CA ARG A 91 14.52 8.71 -22.27
C ARG A 91 15.30 7.89 -23.31
N ARG A 92 14.64 7.03 -24.09
CA ARG A 92 15.31 6.20 -25.10
C ARG A 92 15.55 6.93 -26.43
N ASN A 93 14.92 8.09 -26.63
CA ASN A 93 14.99 8.86 -27.87
C ASN A 93 15.68 10.23 -27.71
N SER A 94 16.46 10.43 -26.64
CA SER A 94 17.38 11.57 -26.57
C SER A 94 18.63 11.21 -27.39
N PRO A 95 18.89 11.86 -28.54
CA PRO A 95 20.08 11.61 -29.35
C PRO A 95 21.38 11.99 -28.62
#